data_AF-A0A2M6Y352-F1
#
_entry.id   AF-A0A2M6Y352-F1
#
_cell.length_a   1.000
_cell.length_b   1.000
_cell.length_c   1.000
_cell.angle_alpha   90.00
_cell.angle_beta   90.00
_cell.angle_gamma   90.00
#
_symmetry.space_group_name_H-M   'P 1'
#
loop_
_entity.id
_entity.type
_entity.pdbx_description
1 polymer ?
#
loop_
_entity_poly.entity_id
_entity_poly.type
_entity_poly.pdbx_seq_one_letter_code
_entity_poly.pdbx_strand_id
1 'polypeptide(L)'
;MTLINCDIGEQGPLHEGDRKLMEFIHIANLACEGHAGDRESVEAFRALADRHGVRLAAHLSYPDRENFGRATMSIPEAEMLAALDAQLALLPGVKLVKFHGALYNDAWHDAALAETLAGWLRRSGVGEILAPADSELSFAARKLGITVLREAFVDRRYEYDEEGGRLRLADRSAPGAAITGLQGALAQAEEIIKRGRLNISGDPGFPVWKDIEADTVCIHSDSPIALELARELRAAVDAAGKEAAGAGIKDNIRLLKPGVCEEAGLPVYGLQDIGVSPGGAMDCFSLRRGNLMLGNPAGSPALEILAAPEIEILVPGHFVLTGARHTAFLHSGDKRIEAEHSRVYPAEAGDRITFGEKHYGLQTYFCFRSSAEGGAQGGPAAAVPYCEVSGWADAQGRIRVLPGPEYGYLEEPQLFFENSWRTTYKMDKVGIRLAGEPRLKCGIVNMISGAVADGTIQLTPESPIILLRHRQTTGGYPRIFNVISADIDLLGQYAPNQAVHFVQVSPDEAREFARQKEAALGAPGSCRAPGGKKRKRR
;
A
#
# COMPACT_ATOMS: atom_id res chain seq x y z
N MET A 1 0.31 0.31 7.89
CA MET A 1 1.16 1.15 8.75
C MET A 1 2.39 0.33 9.08
N THR A 2 3.59 0.84 8.78
CA THR A 2 4.85 0.13 9.09
C THR A 2 5.14 0.22 10.59
N LEU A 3 5.45 -0.91 11.22
CA LEU A 3 5.79 -0.96 12.64
C LEU A 3 7.30 -0.86 12.86
N ILE A 4 7.71 -0.48 14.06
CA ILE A 4 9.12 -0.42 14.47
C ILE A 4 9.36 -1.59 15.41
N ASN A 5 10.31 -2.46 15.08
CA ASN A 5 10.75 -3.53 15.96
C ASN A 5 12.22 -3.32 16.37
N CYS A 6 12.61 -3.85 17.53
CA CYS A 6 13.99 -3.73 18.01
C CYS A 6 14.40 -4.93 18.86
N ASP A 7 15.66 -5.32 18.73
CA ASP A 7 16.27 -6.41 19.48
C ASP A 7 16.66 -5.90 20.88
N ILE A 8 16.13 -6.52 21.94
CA ILE A 8 16.17 -6.01 23.33
C ILE A 8 16.54 -7.14 24.30
N GLY A 9 17.15 -6.79 25.44
CA GLY A 9 17.44 -7.71 26.53
C GLY A 9 18.76 -8.46 26.37
N GLU A 10 19.61 -8.02 25.44
CA GLU A 10 20.89 -8.66 25.17
C GLU A 10 22.00 -8.19 26.14
N GLN A 11 21.80 -7.05 26.80
CA GLN A 11 22.77 -6.39 27.69
C GLN A 11 22.42 -6.53 29.18
N GLY A 12 21.52 -7.47 29.52
CA GLY A 12 21.08 -7.73 30.89
C GLY A 12 19.83 -6.93 31.32
N PRO A 13 19.40 -7.10 32.58
CA PRO A 13 18.09 -6.61 33.03
C PRO A 13 18.06 -5.08 33.09
N LEU A 14 17.05 -4.49 32.45
CA LEU A 14 16.78 -3.05 32.45
C LEU A 14 17.97 -2.18 32.02
N HIS A 15 18.83 -2.70 31.12
CA HIS A 15 19.86 -1.90 30.46
C HIS A 15 19.28 -0.54 30.01
N GLU A 16 19.99 0.55 30.29
CA GLU A 16 19.43 1.90 30.16
C GLU A 16 19.03 2.23 28.71
N GLY A 17 19.83 1.80 27.74
CA GLY A 17 19.53 1.98 26.31
C GLY A 17 18.25 1.25 25.90
N ASP A 18 18.19 -0.03 26.18
CA ASP A 18 17.05 -0.92 25.90
C ASP A 18 15.76 -0.41 26.55
N ARG A 19 15.84 0.05 27.81
CA ARG A 19 14.70 0.62 28.54
C ARG A 19 14.14 1.86 27.84
N LYS A 20 14.99 2.74 27.34
CA LYS A 20 14.57 3.96 26.62
C LYS A 20 13.98 3.63 25.25
N LEU A 21 14.50 2.60 24.57
CA LEU A 21 13.98 2.15 23.28
C LEU A 21 12.51 1.70 23.36
N MET A 22 12.10 1.10 24.49
CA MET A 22 10.71 0.67 24.74
C MET A 22 9.68 1.81 24.66
N GLU A 23 10.09 3.07 24.78
CA GLU A 23 9.21 4.24 24.63
C GLU A 23 8.83 4.50 23.17
N PHE A 24 9.63 4.03 22.21
CA PHE A 24 9.51 4.40 20.80
C PHE A 24 9.17 3.24 19.86
N ILE A 25 9.43 1.99 20.27
CA ILE A 25 9.18 0.81 19.43
C ILE A 25 7.75 0.29 19.58
N HIS A 26 7.32 -0.54 18.64
CA HIS A 26 6.02 -1.22 18.64
C HIS A 26 6.15 -2.69 19.01
N ILE A 27 7.28 -3.32 18.66
CA ILE A 27 7.59 -4.71 18.94
C ILE A 27 8.99 -4.78 19.56
N ALA A 28 9.14 -5.50 20.67
CA ALA A 28 10.43 -5.81 21.28
C ALA A 28 10.77 -7.29 21.04
N ASN A 29 11.87 -7.56 20.34
CA ASN A 29 12.40 -8.89 20.14
C ASN A 29 13.30 -9.21 21.32
N LEU A 30 12.74 -9.88 22.32
CA LEU A 30 13.35 -10.10 23.62
C LEU A 30 14.24 -11.34 23.59
N ALA A 31 15.54 -11.17 23.86
CA ALA A 31 16.50 -12.26 23.92
C ALA A 31 16.15 -13.24 25.05
N CYS A 32 15.94 -14.51 24.68
CA CYS A 32 15.45 -15.55 25.58
C CYS A 32 16.52 -16.62 25.84
N GLU A 33 17.71 -16.21 26.30
CA GLU A 33 18.92 -17.05 26.36
C GLU A 33 19.44 -17.39 24.94
N GLY A 34 20.03 -18.56 24.74
CA GLY A 34 20.65 -18.97 23.45
C GLY A 34 21.91 -18.17 23.12
N HIS A 35 21.73 -16.93 22.68
CA HIS A 35 22.77 -15.96 22.35
C HIS A 35 22.99 -14.94 23.46
N ALA A 36 21.92 -14.50 24.13
CA ALA A 36 21.94 -13.45 25.14
C ALA A 36 20.65 -13.47 25.99
N GLY A 37 20.63 -12.67 27.06
CA GLY A 37 19.50 -12.64 27.98
C GLY A 37 19.53 -13.76 29.04
N ASP A 38 18.62 -13.61 29.99
CA ASP A 38 18.39 -14.49 31.14
C ASP A 38 16.97 -14.27 31.68
N ARG A 39 16.55 -15.12 32.63
CA ARG A 39 15.21 -15.05 33.23
C ARG A 39 14.90 -13.67 33.85
N GLU A 40 15.86 -13.06 34.52
CA GLU A 40 15.66 -11.75 35.18
C GLU A 40 15.40 -10.65 34.13
N SER A 41 16.17 -10.66 33.04
CA SER A 41 16.00 -9.74 31.91
C SER A 41 14.64 -9.93 31.25
N VAL A 42 14.25 -11.19 31.01
CA VAL A 42 12.96 -11.53 30.37
C VAL A 42 11.78 -11.04 31.22
N GLU A 43 11.80 -11.30 32.52
CA GLU A 43 10.75 -10.86 33.45
C GLU A 43 10.66 -9.32 33.51
N ALA A 44 11.80 -8.64 33.58
CA ALA A 44 11.85 -7.19 33.69
C ALA A 44 11.35 -6.48 32.41
N PHE A 45 11.76 -6.92 31.23
CA PHE A 45 11.32 -6.34 29.96
C PHE A 45 9.88 -6.70 29.62
N ARG A 46 9.38 -7.87 30.03
CA ARG A 46 7.96 -8.21 29.92
C ARG A 46 7.09 -7.22 30.69
N ALA A 47 7.43 -6.96 31.95
CA ALA A 47 6.70 -5.98 32.76
C ALA A 47 6.77 -4.56 32.17
N LEU A 48 7.87 -4.21 31.51
CA LEU A 48 8.02 -2.94 30.82
C LEU A 48 7.17 -2.87 29.54
N ALA A 49 7.15 -3.94 28.75
CA ALA A 49 6.34 -4.03 27.54
C ALA A 49 4.85 -3.84 27.83
N ASP A 50 4.34 -4.49 28.88
CA ASP A 50 2.95 -4.33 29.33
C ASP A 50 2.61 -2.88 29.70
N ARG A 51 3.54 -2.16 30.34
CA ARG A 51 3.35 -0.74 30.70
C ARG A 51 3.32 0.20 29.50
N HIS A 52 4.09 -0.10 28.45
CA HIS A 52 4.21 0.74 27.26
C HIS A 52 3.31 0.29 26.10
N GLY A 53 2.57 -0.82 26.24
CA GLY A 53 1.76 -1.38 25.16
C GLY A 53 2.59 -1.93 23.99
N VAL A 54 3.82 -2.37 24.26
CA VAL A 54 4.75 -2.93 23.27
C VAL A 54 4.48 -4.42 23.12
N ARG A 55 4.40 -4.91 21.88
CA ARG A 55 4.25 -6.35 21.60
C ARG A 55 5.59 -7.05 21.84
N LEU A 56 5.55 -8.26 22.38
CA LEU A 56 6.75 -9.07 22.59
C LEU A 56 6.89 -10.13 21.48
N ALA A 57 8.11 -10.26 20.96
CA ALA A 57 8.55 -11.38 20.17
C ALA A 57 9.64 -12.14 20.93
N ALA A 58 9.59 -13.48 20.95
CA ALA A 58 10.71 -14.27 21.46
C ALA A 58 11.85 -14.21 20.43
N HIS A 59 13.01 -13.72 20.86
CA HIS A 59 14.19 -13.59 20.01
C HIS A 59 15.12 -14.79 20.26
N LEU A 60 15.08 -15.73 19.32
CA LEU A 60 15.62 -17.08 19.50
C LEU A 60 16.82 -17.34 18.59
N SER A 61 17.83 -18.05 19.07
CA SER A 61 19.07 -18.31 18.34
C SER A 61 19.49 -19.78 18.41
N TYR A 62 20.54 -20.13 17.67
CA TYR A 62 21.37 -21.26 18.06
C TYR A 62 21.92 -21.06 19.49
N PRO A 63 22.19 -22.12 20.26
CA PRO A 63 22.74 -22.04 21.62
C PRO A 63 24.23 -21.67 21.63
N ASP A 64 24.56 -20.52 21.05
CA ASP A 64 25.90 -20.01 20.80
C ASP A 64 26.12 -18.70 21.55
N ARG A 65 26.17 -18.78 22.89
CA ARG A 65 26.36 -17.58 23.72
C ARG A 65 27.75 -16.95 23.53
N GLU A 66 28.75 -17.77 23.21
CA GLU A 66 30.14 -17.32 23.04
C GLU A 66 30.32 -16.40 21.82
N ASN A 67 29.62 -16.68 20.72
CA ASN A 67 29.65 -15.83 19.52
C ASN A 67 28.35 -15.04 19.33
N PHE A 68 27.54 -14.91 20.38
CA PHE A 68 26.31 -14.13 20.39
C PHE A 68 25.29 -14.60 19.33
N GLY A 69 25.23 -15.90 19.08
CA GLY A 69 24.34 -16.54 18.11
C GLY A 69 24.70 -16.25 16.65
N ARG A 70 25.92 -15.77 16.39
CA ARG A 70 26.35 -15.31 15.05
C ARG A 70 27.11 -16.37 14.27
N ALA A 71 27.48 -17.49 14.89
CA ALA A 71 28.09 -18.61 14.19
C ALA A 71 27.04 -19.63 13.75
N THR A 72 27.08 -20.03 12.47
CA THR A 72 26.31 -21.19 11.99
C THR A 72 26.77 -22.43 12.74
N MET A 73 25.83 -23.16 13.33
CA MET A 73 26.13 -24.38 14.09
C MET A 73 25.65 -25.62 13.34
N SER A 74 26.54 -26.60 13.18
CA SER A 74 26.16 -27.95 12.73
C SER A 74 25.84 -28.82 13.94
N ILE A 75 24.60 -28.70 14.43
CA ILE A 75 24.07 -29.51 15.55
C ILE A 75 22.93 -30.41 15.07
N PRO A 76 22.69 -31.56 15.71
CA PRO A 76 21.55 -32.40 15.39
C PRO A 76 20.23 -31.64 15.51
N GLU A 77 19.30 -31.85 14.57
CA GLU A 77 18.00 -31.18 14.53
C GLU A 77 17.26 -31.26 15.87
N ALA A 78 17.24 -32.44 16.50
CA ALA A 78 16.57 -32.65 17.79
C ALA A 78 17.17 -31.79 18.92
N GLU A 79 18.48 -31.54 18.89
CA GLU A 79 19.18 -30.70 19.87
C GLU A 79 18.88 -29.22 19.62
N MET A 80 18.88 -28.77 18.36
CA MET A 80 18.46 -27.42 17.99
C MET A 80 17.02 -27.13 18.43
N LEU A 81 16.08 -28.02 18.12
CA LEU A 81 14.68 -27.84 18.49
C LEU A 81 14.47 -27.85 20.01
N ALA A 82 15.18 -28.71 20.75
CA ALA A 82 15.15 -28.71 22.21
C ALA A 82 15.70 -27.40 22.80
N ALA A 83 16.76 -26.83 22.21
CA ALA A 83 17.28 -25.53 22.61
C ALA A 83 16.27 -24.40 22.34
N LEU A 84 15.56 -24.43 21.21
CA LEU A 84 14.49 -23.46 20.90
C LEU A 84 13.29 -23.61 21.84
N ASP A 85 12.91 -24.83 22.22
CA ASP A 85 11.86 -25.07 23.23
C ASP A 85 12.24 -24.48 24.58
N ALA A 86 13.49 -24.66 25.02
CA ALA A 86 13.99 -24.11 26.27
C ALA A 86 13.97 -22.58 26.28
N GLN A 87 14.43 -21.95 25.18
CA GLN A 87 14.39 -20.50 25.03
C GLN A 87 12.95 -19.97 25.00
N LEU A 88 12.05 -20.57 24.21
CA LEU A 88 10.65 -20.16 24.12
C LEU A 88 9.91 -20.27 25.46
N ALA A 89 10.28 -21.26 26.29
CA ALA A 89 9.68 -21.47 27.61
C ALA A 89 9.92 -20.31 28.60
N LEU A 90 10.93 -19.47 28.37
CA LEU A 90 11.17 -18.26 29.18
C LEU A 90 10.11 -17.18 28.95
N LEU A 91 9.42 -17.21 27.80
CA LEU A 91 8.39 -16.23 27.45
C LEU A 91 7.03 -16.90 27.19
N PRO A 92 6.40 -17.49 28.23
CA PRO A 92 5.20 -18.30 28.06
C PRO A 92 4.03 -17.49 27.52
N GLY A 93 3.36 -18.05 26.52
CA GLY A 93 2.17 -17.46 25.88
C GLY A 93 2.47 -16.51 24.72
N VAL A 94 3.74 -16.23 24.42
CA VAL A 94 4.11 -15.42 23.26
C VAL A 94 3.67 -16.10 21.96
N LYS A 95 3.20 -15.29 21.00
CA LYS A 95 2.69 -15.76 19.70
C LYS A 95 3.54 -15.32 18.51
N LEU A 96 4.53 -14.47 18.77
CA LEU A 96 5.44 -13.91 17.78
C LEU A 96 6.87 -14.36 18.09
N VAL A 97 7.58 -14.84 17.07
CA VAL A 97 9.01 -15.20 17.16
C VAL A 97 9.80 -14.37 16.15
N LYS A 98 11.05 -14.08 16.49
CA LYS A 98 12.09 -13.65 15.56
C LYS A 98 13.32 -14.53 15.79
N PHE A 99 13.86 -15.14 14.73
CA PHE A 99 15.15 -15.81 14.86
C PHE A 99 16.29 -14.77 14.84
N HIS A 100 17.39 -15.10 15.49
CA HIS A 100 18.55 -14.23 15.65
C HIS A 100 19.73 -14.73 14.81
N GLY A 101 20.60 -13.80 14.45
CA GLY A 101 21.97 -14.09 14.04
C GLY A 101 22.09 -15.11 12.91
N ALA A 102 22.92 -16.13 13.11
CA ALA A 102 23.16 -17.17 12.12
C ALA A 102 21.90 -17.99 11.83
N LEU A 103 21.08 -18.32 12.84
CA LEU A 103 19.85 -19.10 12.63
C LEU A 103 18.87 -18.36 11.71
N TYR A 104 18.75 -17.04 11.87
CA TYR A 104 17.95 -16.19 10.97
C TYR A 104 18.48 -16.20 9.54
N ASN A 105 19.79 -16.02 9.37
CA ASN A 105 20.42 -15.94 8.04
C ASN A 105 20.43 -17.31 7.33
N ASP A 106 20.69 -18.39 8.06
CA ASP A 106 20.64 -19.75 7.52
C ASP A 106 19.22 -20.06 7.05
N ALA A 107 18.21 -19.76 7.87
CA ALA A 107 16.80 -19.95 7.52
C ALA A 107 16.32 -19.00 6.40
N TRP A 108 17.08 -17.96 6.07
CA TRP A 108 16.81 -17.14 4.89
C TRP A 108 17.02 -17.96 3.61
N HIS A 109 18.03 -18.83 3.58
CA HIS A 109 18.54 -19.44 2.35
C HIS A 109 18.40 -20.97 2.30
N ASP A 110 18.34 -21.66 3.44
CA ASP A 110 18.20 -23.10 3.55
C ASP A 110 16.72 -23.49 3.69
N ALA A 111 16.16 -24.07 2.62
CA ALA A 111 14.77 -24.52 2.57
C ALA A 111 14.47 -25.66 3.56
N ALA A 112 15.41 -26.58 3.80
CA ALA A 112 15.20 -27.70 4.70
C ALA A 112 15.17 -27.23 6.16
N LEU A 113 16.07 -26.31 6.51
CA LEU A 113 16.06 -25.65 7.81
C LEU A 113 14.77 -24.83 8.00
N ALA A 114 14.38 -24.04 6.99
CA ALA A 114 13.17 -23.25 7.01
C ALA A 114 11.90 -24.10 7.23
N GLU A 115 11.76 -25.22 6.53
CA GLU A 115 10.63 -26.15 6.72
C GLU A 115 10.61 -26.75 8.14
N THR A 116 11.78 -27.10 8.66
CA THR A 116 11.95 -27.62 10.02
C THR A 116 11.50 -26.59 11.07
N LEU A 117 11.98 -25.35 10.95
CA LEU A 117 11.63 -24.24 11.86
C LEU A 117 10.15 -23.86 11.74
N ALA A 118 9.60 -23.78 10.53
CA ALA A 118 8.17 -23.51 10.32
C ALA A 118 7.29 -24.61 10.94
N GLY A 119 7.68 -25.87 10.79
CA GLY A 119 7.03 -27.00 11.44
C GLY A 119 7.09 -26.91 12.97
N TRP A 120 8.24 -26.52 13.52
CA TRP A 120 8.41 -26.27 14.96
C TRP A 120 7.50 -25.13 15.45
N LEU A 121 7.52 -23.96 14.81
CA LEU A 121 6.66 -22.81 15.16
C LEU A 121 5.18 -23.21 15.28
N ARG A 122 4.67 -23.95 14.29
CA ARG A 122 3.28 -24.42 14.28
C ARG A 122 2.98 -25.36 15.46
N ARG A 123 3.87 -26.31 15.76
CA ARG A 123 3.69 -27.26 16.88
C ARG A 123 3.77 -26.56 18.23
N SER A 124 4.62 -25.54 18.34
CA SER A 124 4.80 -24.74 19.55
C SER A 124 3.69 -23.69 19.76
N GLY A 125 2.70 -23.64 18.85
CA GLY A 125 1.54 -22.74 18.96
C GLY A 125 1.88 -21.27 18.70
N VAL A 126 2.99 -21.00 18.01
CA VAL A 126 3.40 -19.68 17.53
C VAL A 126 2.64 -19.38 16.24
N GLY A 127 1.95 -18.24 16.20
CA GLY A 127 1.07 -17.86 15.09
C GLY A 127 1.66 -16.81 14.16
N GLU A 128 2.74 -16.15 14.58
CA GLU A 128 3.36 -15.05 13.86
C GLU A 128 4.90 -15.16 13.87
N ILE A 129 5.56 -14.71 12.80
CA ILE A 129 7.02 -14.61 12.73
C ILE A 129 7.48 -13.33 12.04
N LEU A 130 8.58 -12.75 12.53
CA LEU A 130 9.35 -11.72 11.83
C LEU A 130 10.39 -12.38 10.93
N ALA A 131 10.31 -12.15 9.62
CA ALA A 131 11.24 -12.69 8.64
C ALA A 131 11.29 -11.80 7.38
N PRO A 132 12.36 -11.86 6.57
CA PRO A 132 12.44 -11.14 5.30
C PRO A 132 11.37 -11.64 4.32
N ALA A 133 10.76 -10.76 3.53
CA ALA A 133 9.65 -11.12 2.64
C ALA A 133 9.98 -12.28 1.69
N ASP A 134 11.21 -12.26 1.15
CA ASP A 134 11.75 -13.18 0.15
C ASP A 134 12.77 -14.16 0.78
N SER A 135 12.35 -14.83 1.85
CA SER A 135 13.15 -15.86 2.54
C SER A 135 12.49 -17.23 2.47
N GLU A 136 13.30 -18.30 2.49
CA GLU A 136 12.81 -19.68 2.60
C GLU A 136 11.90 -19.85 3.83
N LEU A 137 12.29 -19.24 4.96
CA LEU A 137 11.48 -19.21 6.18
C LEU A 137 10.11 -18.57 5.97
N SER A 138 10.04 -17.43 5.28
CA SER A 138 8.76 -16.77 4.98
C SER A 138 7.87 -17.66 4.10
N PHE A 139 8.43 -18.33 3.10
CA PHE A 139 7.67 -19.25 2.25
C PHE A 139 7.15 -20.47 3.05
N ALA A 140 8.02 -21.09 3.86
CA ALA A 140 7.67 -22.23 4.70
C ALA A 140 6.61 -21.88 5.75
N ALA A 141 6.73 -20.72 6.41
CA ALA A 141 5.78 -20.24 7.41
C ALA A 141 4.38 -20.00 6.80
N ARG A 142 4.30 -19.30 5.66
CA ARG A 142 3.03 -19.03 4.96
C ARG A 142 2.33 -20.30 4.53
N LYS A 143 3.06 -21.30 4.03
CA LYS A 143 2.54 -22.62 3.64
C LYS A 143 1.85 -23.35 4.81
N LEU A 144 2.24 -23.06 6.04
CA LEU A 144 1.67 -23.63 7.26
C LEU A 144 0.61 -22.74 7.92
N GLY A 145 0.25 -21.60 7.32
CA GLY A 145 -0.74 -20.66 7.84
C GLY A 145 -0.21 -19.79 9.00
N ILE A 146 1.11 -19.69 9.16
CA ILE A 146 1.74 -18.76 10.11
C ILE A 146 1.83 -17.39 9.45
N THR A 147 1.39 -16.35 10.16
CA THR A 147 1.45 -14.96 9.69
C THR A 147 2.90 -14.49 9.65
N VAL A 148 3.35 -13.98 8.51
CA VAL A 148 4.69 -13.39 8.37
C VAL A 148 4.57 -11.87 8.45
N LEU A 149 5.23 -11.27 9.44
CA LEU A 149 5.51 -9.84 9.49
C LEU A 149 6.81 -9.60 8.73
N ARG A 150 6.72 -9.05 7.52
CA ARG A 150 7.88 -8.84 6.64
C ARG A 150 8.81 -7.81 7.26
N GLU A 151 10.05 -8.19 7.53
CA GLU A 151 11.03 -7.36 8.22
C GLU A 151 12.08 -6.80 7.26
N ALA A 152 12.40 -5.51 7.46
CA ALA A 152 13.56 -4.87 6.87
C ALA A 152 14.40 -4.17 7.95
N PHE A 153 15.70 -4.08 7.76
CA PHE A 153 16.66 -3.47 8.68
C PHE A 153 17.03 -2.08 8.18
N VAL A 154 16.95 -1.08 9.07
CA VAL A 154 17.27 0.31 8.72
C VAL A 154 18.71 0.70 9.03
N ASP A 155 19.39 -0.12 9.84
CA ASP A 155 20.75 0.10 10.31
C ASP A 155 21.77 -0.89 9.69
N ARG A 156 21.33 -1.71 8.74
CA ARG A 156 22.16 -2.68 8.02
C ARG A 156 22.11 -2.45 6.52
N ARG A 157 23.21 -2.77 5.85
CA ARG A 157 23.27 -2.83 4.39
C ARG A 157 22.85 -4.21 3.88
N TYR A 158 22.38 -4.20 2.64
CA TYR A 158 21.96 -5.37 1.90
C TYR A 158 22.89 -5.61 0.73
N GLU A 159 23.07 -6.87 0.40
CA GLU A 159 23.66 -7.33 -0.83
C GLU A 159 22.57 -8.04 -1.65
N TYR A 160 22.78 -8.12 -2.96
CA TYR A 160 21.92 -8.89 -3.84
C TYR A 160 22.68 -10.11 -4.33
N ASP A 161 22.12 -11.28 -4.06
CA ASP A 161 22.59 -12.54 -4.61
C ASP A 161 22.01 -12.69 -6.02
N GLU A 162 22.82 -12.39 -7.04
CA GLU A 162 22.43 -12.47 -8.45
C GLU A 162 22.11 -13.91 -8.88
N GLU A 163 22.75 -14.92 -8.29
CA GLU A 163 22.50 -16.33 -8.63
C GLU A 163 21.20 -16.83 -8.02
N GLY A 164 20.96 -16.46 -6.75
CA GLY A 164 19.73 -16.79 -6.03
C GLY A 164 18.55 -15.85 -6.33
N GLY A 165 18.79 -14.75 -7.03
CA GLY A 165 17.78 -13.73 -7.36
C GLY A 165 17.16 -13.02 -6.14
N ARG A 166 17.86 -12.99 -5.00
CA ARG A 166 17.30 -12.55 -3.71
C ARG A 166 18.21 -11.60 -2.94
N LEU A 167 17.60 -10.79 -2.08
CA LEU A 167 18.32 -9.94 -1.14
C LEU A 167 18.88 -10.76 0.02
N ARG A 168 20.02 -10.31 0.54
CA ARG A 168 20.61 -10.78 1.80
C ARG A 168 21.18 -9.61 2.58
N LEU A 169 21.36 -9.78 3.88
CA LEU A 169 22.13 -8.81 4.65
C LEU A 169 23.61 -8.92 4.30
N ALA A 170 24.28 -7.77 4.18
CA ALA A 170 25.74 -7.74 4.07
C ALA A 170 26.35 -8.38 5.32
N ASP A 171 27.44 -9.14 5.13
CA ASP A 171 28.17 -9.77 6.23
C ASP A 171 28.56 -8.70 7.26
N ARG A 172 28.25 -8.93 8.55
CA ARG A 172 28.53 -7.96 9.62
C ARG A 172 30.01 -7.59 9.71
N SER A 173 30.91 -8.48 9.32
CA SER A 173 32.35 -8.23 9.32
C SER A 173 32.82 -7.37 8.13
N ALA A 174 31.98 -7.23 7.09
CA ALA A 174 32.33 -6.44 5.92
C ALA A 174 32.38 -4.94 6.24
N PRO A 175 33.37 -4.19 5.72
CA PRO A 175 33.43 -2.74 5.87
C PRO A 175 32.14 -2.06 5.40
N GLY A 176 31.51 -1.29 6.28
CA GLY A 176 30.29 -0.55 5.96
C GLY A 176 28.99 -1.37 6.00
N ALA A 177 29.01 -2.62 6.48
CA ALA A 177 27.83 -3.46 6.62
C ALA A 177 26.77 -2.92 7.60
N ALA A 178 27.22 -2.13 8.58
CA ALA A 178 26.35 -1.38 9.49
C ALA A 178 26.30 0.11 9.07
N ILE A 179 25.10 0.68 9.12
CA ILE A 179 24.86 2.10 8.89
C ILE A 179 24.95 2.81 10.23
N THR A 180 26.11 3.40 10.51
CA THR A 180 26.40 4.05 11.80
C THR A 180 25.97 5.51 11.87
N GLY A 181 25.58 6.11 10.75
CA GLY A 181 25.11 7.49 10.67
C GLY A 181 23.58 7.59 10.68
N LEU A 182 23.03 8.37 11.62
CA LEU A 182 21.59 8.58 11.78
C LEU A 182 20.88 8.97 10.47
N GLN A 183 21.44 9.92 9.73
CA GLN A 183 20.86 10.41 8.47
C GLN A 183 20.85 9.32 7.38
N GLY A 184 21.87 8.46 7.34
CA GLY A 184 21.89 7.33 6.41
C GLY A 184 20.81 6.30 6.72
N ALA A 185 20.63 5.98 8.00
CA ALA A 185 19.61 5.04 8.44
C ALA A 185 18.18 5.58 8.21
N LEU A 186 17.95 6.87 8.48
CA LEU A 186 16.68 7.55 8.20
C LEU A 186 16.38 7.61 6.70
N ALA A 187 17.37 7.91 5.86
CA ALA A 187 17.20 7.90 4.40
C ALA A 187 16.84 6.50 3.89
N GLN A 188 17.48 5.45 4.40
CA GLN A 188 17.12 4.08 4.06
C GLN A 188 15.70 3.73 4.52
N ALA A 189 15.34 4.09 5.75
CA ALA A 189 13.99 3.88 6.27
C ALA A 189 12.93 4.58 5.43
N GLU A 190 13.19 5.81 4.96
CA GLU A 190 12.27 6.54 4.09
C GLU A 190 12.05 5.83 2.75
N GLU A 191 13.11 5.33 2.11
CA GLU A 191 13.00 4.57 0.86
C GLU A 191 12.20 3.27 1.06
N ILE A 192 12.45 2.54 2.15
CA ILE A 192 11.72 1.32 2.49
C ILE A 192 10.23 1.63 2.73
N ILE A 193 9.94 2.58 3.62
CA ILE A 193 8.56 2.86 4.07
C ILE A 193 7.72 3.51 2.97
N LYS A 194 8.27 4.48 2.23
CA LYS A 194 7.49 5.27 1.26
C LYS A 194 7.53 4.71 -0.15
N ARG A 195 8.61 4.01 -0.52
CA ARG A 195 8.88 3.62 -1.91
C ARG A 195 9.04 2.11 -2.11
N GLY A 196 9.10 1.32 -1.04
CA GLY A 196 9.19 -0.14 -1.13
C GLY A 196 10.47 -0.62 -1.82
N ARG A 197 11.59 0.08 -1.63
CA ARG A 197 12.87 -0.22 -2.27
C ARG A 197 14.05 0.12 -1.39
N LEU A 198 15.21 -0.47 -1.69
CA LEU A 198 16.47 -0.21 -1.01
C LEU A 198 17.62 -0.05 -2.01
N ASN A 199 18.66 0.68 -1.60
CA ASN A 199 19.86 0.89 -2.40
C ASN A 199 20.95 -0.13 -2.01
N ILE A 200 21.20 -1.13 -2.85
CA ILE A 200 22.23 -2.15 -2.61
C ILE A 200 23.66 -1.68 -2.93
N SER A 201 23.85 -0.57 -3.68
CA SER A 201 25.20 -0.07 -3.98
C SER A 201 25.87 0.56 -2.76
N GLY A 202 25.05 1.02 -1.81
CA GLY A 202 25.47 1.77 -0.64
C GLY A 202 25.95 3.20 -0.92
N ASP A 203 26.02 3.61 -2.21
CA ASP A 203 26.38 4.94 -2.67
C ASP A 203 25.12 5.74 -3.05
N PRO A 204 24.78 6.83 -2.31
CA PRO A 204 23.66 7.69 -2.66
C PRO A 204 23.79 8.41 -4.01
N GLY A 205 25.01 8.64 -4.50
CA GLY A 205 25.27 9.29 -5.78
C GLY A 205 25.03 8.38 -6.99
N PHE A 206 25.18 7.07 -6.80
CA PHE A 206 24.96 6.05 -7.83
C PHE A 206 24.15 4.88 -7.25
N PRO A 207 22.85 5.09 -7.00
CA PRO A 207 22.04 4.08 -6.36
C PRO A 207 21.72 2.92 -7.30
N VAL A 208 21.76 1.71 -6.76
CA VAL A 208 21.24 0.50 -7.42
C VAL A 208 20.04 0.04 -6.61
N TRP A 209 18.85 0.27 -7.14
CA TRP A 209 17.60 -0.01 -6.44
C TRP A 209 17.18 -1.48 -6.60
N LYS A 210 16.77 -2.09 -5.50
CA LYS A 210 16.04 -3.36 -5.47
C LYS A 210 14.76 -3.18 -4.67
N ASP A 211 13.68 -3.81 -5.13
CA ASP A 211 12.40 -3.77 -4.44
C ASP A 211 12.46 -4.58 -3.15
N ILE A 212 11.74 -4.13 -2.13
CA ILE A 212 11.60 -4.84 -0.85
C ILE A 212 10.21 -4.58 -0.28
N GLU A 213 9.61 -5.63 0.27
CA GLU A 213 8.37 -5.54 1.03
C GLU A 213 8.64 -5.57 2.53
N ALA A 214 8.12 -4.60 3.28
CA ALA A 214 8.33 -4.51 4.71
C ALA A 214 7.06 -4.06 5.46
N ASP A 215 6.60 -4.87 6.40
CA ASP A 215 5.59 -4.52 7.40
C ASP A 215 6.23 -3.88 8.63
N THR A 216 7.51 -4.19 8.88
CA THR A 216 8.27 -3.67 10.02
C THR A 216 9.66 -3.20 9.62
N VAL A 217 10.15 -2.20 10.33
CA VAL A 217 11.54 -1.76 10.28
C VAL A 217 12.25 -2.09 11.60
N CYS A 218 13.37 -2.79 11.50
CA CYS A 218 14.16 -3.28 12.62
C CYS A 218 15.35 -2.37 12.91
N ILE A 219 15.59 -2.13 14.20
CA ILE A 219 16.75 -1.45 14.76
C ILE A 219 17.46 -2.40 15.72
N HIS A 220 18.79 -2.50 15.66
CA HIS A 220 19.55 -3.21 16.69
C HIS A 220 19.86 -2.27 17.86
N SER A 221 19.61 -2.69 19.09
CA SER A 221 19.81 -1.86 20.29
C SER A 221 21.27 -1.57 20.62
N ASP A 222 22.21 -2.40 20.13
CA ASP A 222 23.65 -2.22 20.27
C ASP A 222 24.22 -1.13 19.35
N SER A 223 23.41 -0.60 18.43
CA SER A 223 23.81 0.48 17.53
C SER A 223 23.97 1.81 18.28
N PRO A 224 25.08 2.57 18.08
CA PRO A 224 25.28 3.87 18.72
C PRO A 224 24.18 4.90 18.43
N ILE A 225 23.46 4.73 17.31
CA ILE A 225 22.38 5.61 16.88
C ILE A 225 20.98 5.07 17.24
N ALA A 226 20.87 3.91 17.89
CA ALA A 226 19.61 3.18 18.06
C ALA A 226 18.50 4.05 18.68
N LEU A 227 18.81 4.76 19.77
CA LEU A 227 17.82 5.55 20.50
C LEU A 227 17.34 6.76 19.70
N GLU A 228 18.26 7.51 19.10
CA GLU A 228 17.90 8.66 18.27
C GLU A 228 17.12 8.21 17.03
N LEU A 229 17.57 7.13 16.37
CA LEU A 229 16.89 6.55 15.22
C LEU A 229 15.46 6.09 15.57
N ALA A 230 15.28 5.39 16.69
CA ALA A 230 13.96 4.94 17.13
C ALA A 230 13.02 6.12 17.40
N ARG A 231 13.51 7.18 18.03
CA ARG A 231 12.72 8.40 18.30
C ARG A 231 12.29 9.09 17.01
N GLU A 232 13.21 9.33 16.09
CA GLU A 232 12.92 9.99 14.81
C GLU A 232 12.00 9.12 13.93
N LEU A 233 12.21 7.80 13.89
CA LEU A 233 11.32 6.87 13.18
C LEU A 233 9.93 6.85 13.81
N ARG A 234 9.84 6.83 15.14
CA ARG A 234 8.55 6.89 15.82
C ARG A 234 7.82 8.19 15.52
N ALA A 235 8.52 9.32 15.52
CA ALA A 235 7.94 10.59 15.11
C ALA A 235 7.45 10.56 13.65
N ALA A 236 8.21 9.97 12.72
CA ALA A 236 7.83 9.85 11.32
C ALA A 236 6.63 8.89 11.11
N VAL A 237 6.62 7.74 11.79
CA VAL A 237 5.53 6.75 11.73
C VAL A 237 4.27 7.29 12.40
N ASP A 238 4.40 7.96 13.54
CA ASP A 238 3.28 8.61 14.23
C ASP A 238 2.78 9.82 13.43
N ALA A 239 3.65 10.58 12.75
CA ALA A 239 3.24 11.64 11.84
C ALA A 239 2.45 11.06 10.67
N ALA A 240 2.94 10.01 10.01
CA ALA A 240 2.20 9.30 8.95
C ALA A 240 0.90 8.67 9.47
N GLY A 241 0.90 8.17 10.71
CA GLY A 241 -0.27 7.60 11.39
C GLY A 241 -1.30 8.66 11.82
N LYS A 242 -0.87 9.83 12.27
CA LYS A 242 -1.72 10.99 12.60
C LYS A 242 -2.22 11.70 11.33
N GLU A 243 -1.41 11.75 10.28
CA GLU A 243 -1.83 12.13 8.94
C GLU A 243 -2.91 11.17 8.41
N ALA A 244 -2.87 9.89 8.77
CA ALA A 244 -3.91 8.91 8.45
C ALA A 244 -5.12 8.91 9.43
N ALA A 245 -4.95 9.36 10.68
CA ALA A 245 -6.00 9.41 11.70
C ALA A 245 -6.79 10.73 11.73
N GLY A 246 -6.25 11.80 11.14
CA GLY A 246 -6.94 13.07 10.94
C GLY A 246 -7.50 13.27 9.53
N ALA A 247 -6.82 12.77 8.50
CA ALA A 247 -7.34 12.80 7.15
C ALA A 247 -8.50 11.78 6.98
N GLY A 248 -9.65 12.26 6.53
CA GLY A 248 -10.80 11.40 6.28
C GLY A 248 -12.13 12.07 6.57
N ILE A 249 -13.21 11.34 6.33
CA ILE A 249 -14.58 11.86 6.42
C ILE A 249 -15.24 11.46 7.73
N LYS A 250 -14.82 10.31 8.26
CA LYS A 250 -15.31 9.76 9.51
C LYS A 250 -15.08 10.73 10.66
N ASP A 251 -16.12 10.97 11.44
CA ASP A 251 -16.17 11.89 12.60
C ASP A 251 -15.95 13.39 12.30
N ASN A 252 -15.52 13.74 11.07
CA ASN A 252 -15.29 15.11 10.62
C ASN A 252 -16.51 15.75 9.93
N ILE A 253 -17.41 14.94 9.38
CA ILE A 253 -18.64 15.41 8.73
C ILE A 253 -19.87 14.66 9.23
N ARG A 254 -21.04 15.22 8.94
CA ARG A 254 -22.34 14.56 9.06
C ARG A 254 -23.12 14.66 7.76
N LEU A 255 -23.75 13.58 7.33
CA LEU A 255 -24.69 13.62 6.20
C LEU A 255 -26.07 14.04 6.71
N LEU A 256 -26.53 15.21 6.26
CA LEU A 256 -27.87 15.72 6.52
C LEU A 256 -28.91 15.09 5.57
N LYS A 257 -28.47 14.80 4.35
CA LYS A 257 -29.16 13.95 3.39
C LYS A 257 -28.17 12.90 2.89
N PRO A 258 -28.50 11.61 2.90
CA PRO A 258 -27.52 10.55 2.70
C PRO A 258 -27.01 10.47 1.25
N GLY A 259 -27.79 10.87 0.25
CA GLY A 259 -27.44 10.62 -1.16
C GLY A 259 -27.21 9.13 -1.43
N VAL A 260 -26.35 8.83 -2.40
CA VAL A 260 -25.74 7.51 -2.59
C VAL A 260 -24.24 7.73 -2.59
N CYS A 261 -23.62 7.50 -1.44
CA CYS A 261 -22.20 7.72 -1.24
C CYS A 261 -21.65 6.75 -0.18
N GLU A 262 -20.34 6.55 -0.21
CA GLU A 262 -19.64 5.74 0.78
C GLU A 262 -18.21 6.26 0.98
N GLU A 263 -17.63 5.90 2.11
CA GLU A 263 -16.23 6.16 2.36
C GLU A 263 -15.38 5.15 1.58
N ALA A 264 -14.44 5.65 0.79
CA ALA A 264 -13.56 4.83 -0.03
C ALA A 264 -12.12 5.32 0.11
N GLY A 265 -11.18 4.38 0.33
CA GLY A 265 -9.75 4.60 0.22
C GLY A 265 -9.18 3.99 -1.06
N LEU A 266 -7.85 3.82 -1.11
CA LEU A 266 -7.23 3.02 -2.16
C LEU A 266 -7.58 1.52 -2.01
N PRO A 267 -7.61 0.76 -3.11
CA PRO A 267 -7.78 -0.69 -3.06
C PRO A 267 -6.67 -1.36 -2.24
N VAL A 268 -7.03 -2.43 -1.55
CA VAL A 268 -6.08 -3.24 -0.76
C VAL A 268 -5.74 -4.52 -1.51
N TYR A 269 -4.52 -4.58 -2.02
CA TYR A 269 -3.99 -5.76 -2.71
C TYR A 269 -3.23 -6.67 -1.73
N GLY A 270 -3.06 -7.95 -2.10
CA GLY A 270 -2.30 -8.95 -1.32
C GLY A 270 -3.16 -9.97 -0.56
N LEU A 271 -4.49 -9.93 -0.69
CA LEU A 271 -5.42 -10.88 -0.05
C LEU A 271 -6.28 -11.65 -1.07
N GLN A 272 -5.96 -11.54 -2.37
CA GLN A 272 -6.78 -12.10 -3.43
C GLN A 272 -6.67 -13.63 -3.51
N ASP A 273 -5.55 -14.18 -3.05
CA ASP A 273 -5.29 -15.62 -2.93
C ASP A 273 -6.24 -16.31 -1.94
N ILE A 274 -6.67 -15.60 -0.89
CA ILE A 274 -7.68 -16.07 0.07
C ILE A 274 -9.10 -15.59 -0.26
N GLY A 275 -9.33 -15.06 -1.46
CA GLY A 275 -10.67 -14.72 -1.96
C GLY A 275 -11.18 -13.33 -1.58
N VAL A 276 -10.34 -12.43 -1.09
CA VAL A 276 -10.75 -11.07 -0.72
C VAL A 276 -10.54 -10.10 -1.90
N SER A 277 -11.61 -9.43 -2.31
CA SER A 277 -11.60 -8.41 -3.37
C SER A 277 -10.82 -7.16 -2.94
N PRO A 278 -10.12 -6.47 -3.87
CA PRO A 278 -9.38 -5.25 -3.52
C PRO A 278 -10.23 -4.11 -2.96
N GLY A 279 -11.46 -3.95 -3.43
CA GLY A 279 -12.36 -2.88 -3.02
C GLY A 279 -11.83 -1.47 -3.37
N GLY A 280 -12.18 -0.49 -2.53
CA GLY A 280 -11.70 0.90 -2.70
C GLY A 280 -12.42 1.72 -3.76
N ALA A 281 -11.88 2.92 -4.01
CA ALA A 281 -12.45 3.94 -4.88
C ALA A 281 -12.37 3.58 -6.36
N MET A 282 -13.46 3.79 -7.12
CA MET A 282 -13.54 3.49 -8.55
C MET A 282 -12.57 4.30 -9.41
N ASP A 283 -12.41 5.59 -9.09
CA ASP A 283 -11.47 6.52 -9.70
C ASP A 283 -10.44 6.94 -8.64
N CYS A 284 -9.37 6.16 -8.55
CA CYS A 284 -8.28 6.38 -7.61
C CYS A 284 -7.48 7.65 -7.94
N PHE A 285 -7.44 8.07 -9.21
CA PHE A 285 -6.75 9.30 -9.60
C PHE A 285 -7.41 10.52 -8.94
N SER A 286 -8.74 10.65 -9.04
CA SER A 286 -9.48 11.75 -8.45
C SER A 286 -9.35 11.78 -6.93
N LEU A 287 -9.51 10.63 -6.26
CA LEU A 287 -9.30 10.49 -4.82
C LEU A 287 -7.90 10.98 -4.41
N ARG A 288 -6.85 10.44 -5.06
CA ARG A 288 -5.46 10.77 -4.72
C ARG A 288 -5.18 12.25 -4.93
N ARG A 289 -5.67 12.81 -6.04
CA ARG A 289 -5.51 14.22 -6.33
C ARG A 289 -6.14 15.10 -5.25
N GLY A 290 -7.38 14.80 -4.85
CA GLY A 290 -8.07 15.56 -3.81
C GLY A 290 -7.32 15.53 -2.48
N ASN A 291 -6.86 14.34 -2.05
CA ASN A 291 -6.05 14.22 -0.85
C ASN A 291 -4.72 14.98 -0.93
N LEU A 292 -3.98 14.82 -2.03
CA LEU A 292 -2.71 15.52 -2.23
C LEU A 292 -2.88 17.05 -2.23
N MET A 293 -3.99 17.56 -2.77
CA MET A 293 -4.32 19.00 -2.74
C MET A 293 -4.54 19.53 -1.32
N LEU A 294 -4.99 18.69 -0.40
CA LEU A 294 -5.14 19.02 1.02
C LEU A 294 -3.86 18.78 1.82
N GLY A 295 -2.83 18.17 1.21
CA GLY A 295 -1.64 17.69 1.89
C GLY A 295 -1.90 16.45 2.76
N ASN A 296 -2.96 15.70 2.48
CA ASN A 296 -3.22 14.39 3.07
C ASN A 296 -2.36 13.32 2.37
N PRO A 297 -2.10 12.18 3.03
CA PRO A 297 -1.63 10.98 2.34
C PRO A 297 -2.52 10.68 1.13
N ALA A 298 -1.92 10.34 -0.02
CA ALA A 298 -2.65 10.18 -1.27
C ALA A 298 -3.81 9.17 -1.17
N GLY A 299 -3.66 8.14 -0.33
CA GLY A 299 -4.69 7.11 -0.13
C GLY A 299 -5.65 7.33 1.02
N SER A 300 -5.66 8.50 1.66
CA SER A 300 -6.60 8.79 2.75
C SER A 300 -8.05 8.56 2.30
N PRO A 301 -8.92 8.04 3.17
CA PRO A 301 -10.32 7.85 2.81
C PRO A 301 -10.96 9.16 2.35
N ALA A 302 -11.79 9.07 1.31
CA ALA A 302 -12.59 10.13 0.71
C ALA A 302 -14.06 9.69 0.67
N LEU A 303 -15.02 10.62 0.60
CA LEU A 303 -16.41 10.27 0.37
C LEU A 303 -16.60 10.17 -1.15
N GLU A 304 -16.78 8.94 -1.63
CA GLU A 304 -17.12 8.63 -3.01
C GLU A 304 -18.62 8.78 -3.22
N ILE A 305 -19.02 9.72 -4.07
CA ILE A 305 -20.39 10.20 -4.24
C ILE A 305 -20.90 9.82 -5.64
N LEU A 306 -21.89 8.93 -5.68
CA LEU A 306 -22.64 8.59 -6.88
C LEU A 306 -23.85 9.50 -7.06
N ALA A 307 -24.64 9.66 -5.99
CA ALA A 307 -25.73 10.62 -5.90
C ALA A 307 -25.48 11.57 -4.74
N ALA A 308 -25.58 12.86 -5.02
CA ALA A 308 -25.11 13.89 -4.10
C ALA A 308 -25.81 13.88 -2.73
N PRO A 309 -25.05 13.86 -1.62
CA PRO A 309 -25.58 14.11 -0.28
C PRO A 309 -25.75 15.60 0.01
N GLU A 310 -26.26 15.92 1.21
CA GLU A 310 -26.05 17.22 1.85
C GLU A 310 -25.12 17.00 3.04
N ILE A 311 -24.00 17.71 3.08
CA ILE A 311 -22.92 17.48 4.05
C ILE A 311 -22.88 18.65 5.04
N GLU A 312 -22.78 18.36 6.33
CA GLU A 312 -22.46 19.30 7.41
C GLU A 312 -21.03 19.04 7.88
N ILE A 313 -20.24 20.11 8.01
CA ILE A 313 -18.88 20.06 8.55
C ILE A 313 -18.96 20.10 10.08
N LEU A 314 -18.33 19.15 10.76
CA LEU A 314 -18.38 19.05 12.23
C LEU A 314 -17.18 19.72 12.92
N VAL A 315 -16.07 19.82 12.22
CA VAL A 315 -14.81 20.40 12.73
C VAL A 315 -14.25 21.39 11.71
N PRO A 316 -13.63 22.50 12.13
CA PRO A 316 -13.01 23.44 11.19
C PRO A 316 -11.88 22.74 10.41
N GLY A 317 -11.74 23.07 9.13
CA GLY A 317 -10.80 22.40 8.23
C GLY A 317 -10.82 22.92 6.80
N HIS A 318 -10.38 22.07 5.88
CA HIS A 318 -10.35 22.33 4.44
C HIS A 318 -10.94 21.14 3.68
N PHE A 319 -11.61 21.44 2.56
CA PHE A 319 -12.14 20.41 1.67
C PHE A 319 -11.81 20.69 0.20
N VAL A 320 -11.92 19.64 -0.62
CA VAL A 320 -11.86 19.73 -2.08
C VAL A 320 -12.81 18.71 -2.69
N LEU A 321 -13.43 19.10 -3.82
CA LEU A 321 -14.23 18.22 -4.67
C LEU A 321 -13.44 17.82 -5.91
N THR A 322 -13.37 16.54 -6.26
CA THR A 322 -12.71 16.03 -7.48
C THR A 322 -13.59 14.97 -8.17
N GLY A 323 -13.17 14.44 -9.33
CA GLY A 323 -13.96 13.49 -10.13
C GLY A 323 -15.02 14.18 -10.98
N ALA A 324 -16.21 13.56 -11.05
CA ALA A 324 -17.38 14.09 -11.76
C ALA A 324 -17.72 15.50 -11.28
N ARG A 325 -18.11 16.38 -12.21
CA ARG A 325 -18.36 17.78 -11.88
C ARG A 325 -19.83 18.02 -11.56
N HIS A 326 -20.07 18.58 -10.38
CA HIS A 326 -21.35 19.17 -10.00
C HIS A 326 -21.25 20.69 -9.94
N THR A 327 -22.40 21.36 -10.07
CA THR A 327 -22.57 22.64 -9.37
C THR A 327 -22.61 22.35 -7.87
N ALA A 328 -21.74 22.95 -7.06
CA ALA A 328 -21.72 22.74 -5.62
C ALA A 328 -21.66 24.09 -4.90
N PHE A 329 -22.22 24.15 -3.69
CA PHE A 329 -22.26 25.36 -2.88
C PHE A 329 -21.85 25.07 -1.45
N LEU A 330 -20.92 25.87 -0.94
CA LEU A 330 -20.60 26.00 0.48
C LEU A 330 -21.51 27.09 1.07
N HIS A 331 -22.23 26.74 2.13
CA HIS A 331 -23.03 27.65 2.93
C HIS A 331 -22.31 27.87 4.25
N SER A 332 -21.84 29.10 4.49
CA SER A 332 -21.09 29.48 5.69
C SER A 332 -21.69 30.75 6.29
N GLY A 333 -22.36 30.60 7.43
CA GLY A 333 -23.25 31.63 7.98
C GLY A 333 -24.30 32.06 6.95
N ASP A 334 -24.39 33.36 6.69
CA ASP A 334 -25.30 33.94 5.68
C ASP A 334 -24.75 33.91 4.24
N LYS A 335 -23.51 33.42 4.04
CA LYS A 335 -22.87 33.41 2.73
C LYS A 335 -23.11 32.08 2.02
N ARG A 336 -23.41 32.17 0.72
CA ARG A 336 -23.45 31.05 -0.20
C ARG A 336 -22.37 31.24 -1.26
N ILE A 337 -21.39 30.34 -1.28
CA ILE A 337 -20.21 30.39 -2.15
C ILE A 337 -20.27 29.20 -3.11
N GLU A 338 -20.13 29.42 -4.41
CA GLU A 338 -20.00 28.32 -5.37
C GLU A 338 -18.63 27.63 -5.18
N ALA A 339 -18.67 26.32 -4.92
CA ALA A 339 -17.51 25.48 -4.72
C ALA A 339 -17.10 24.81 -6.04
N GLU A 340 -16.08 25.35 -6.68
CA GLU A 340 -15.47 24.80 -7.89
C GLU A 340 -14.75 23.49 -7.56
N HIS A 341 -14.83 22.51 -8.47
CA HIS A 341 -14.06 21.28 -8.32
C HIS A 341 -12.57 21.54 -8.59
N SER A 342 -11.71 20.72 -7.99
CA SER A 342 -10.25 20.86 -8.00
C SER A 342 -9.77 22.18 -7.40
N ARG A 343 -10.48 22.72 -6.40
CA ARG A 343 -10.07 23.89 -5.62
C ARG A 343 -10.27 23.62 -4.13
N VAL A 344 -9.29 24.04 -3.33
CA VAL A 344 -9.33 23.89 -1.87
C VAL A 344 -10.16 25.04 -1.28
N TYR A 345 -11.09 24.70 -0.41
CA TYR A 345 -11.94 25.63 0.31
C TYR A 345 -11.76 25.45 1.83
N PRO A 346 -11.58 26.54 2.60
CA PRO A 346 -11.73 26.47 4.04
C PRO A 346 -13.21 26.24 4.39
N ALA A 347 -13.44 25.53 5.49
CA ALA A 347 -14.76 25.34 6.06
C ALA A 347 -14.70 25.37 7.59
N GLU A 348 -15.70 25.99 8.20
CA GLU A 348 -15.88 26.05 9.65
C GLU A 348 -16.86 24.98 10.13
N ALA A 349 -16.82 24.66 11.43
CA ALA A 349 -17.81 23.78 12.02
C ALA A 349 -19.23 24.39 11.88
N GLY A 350 -20.18 23.60 11.41
CA GLY A 350 -21.55 24.01 11.09
C GLY A 350 -21.76 24.44 9.63
N ASP A 351 -20.69 24.62 8.85
CA ASP A 351 -20.82 24.89 7.42
C ASP A 351 -21.51 23.71 6.71
N ARG A 352 -22.24 24.02 5.64
CA ARG A 352 -22.96 23.02 4.83
C ARG A 352 -22.52 23.02 3.39
N ILE A 353 -22.48 21.84 2.79
CA ILE A 353 -22.19 21.65 1.36
C ILE A 353 -23.40 21.00 0.70
N THR A 354 -23.91 21.67 -0.33
CA THR A 354 -25.02 21.19 -1.16
C THR A 354 -24.58 21.08 -2.61
N PHE A 355 -25.15 20.13 -3.33
CA PHE A 355 -24.88 19.93 -4.74
C PHE A 355 -26.15 20.19 -5.56
N GLY A 356 -25.96 20.70 -6.77
CA GLY A 356 -26.98 20.86 -7.80
C GLY A 356 -26.73 19.90 -8.96
N GLU A 357 -26.95 20.41 -10.17
CA GLU A 357 -26.84 19.65 -11.41
C GLU A 357 -25.44 19.02 -11.60
N LYS A 358 -25.42 17.77 -12.07
CA LYS A 358 -24.20 17.06 -12.48
C LYS A 358 -23.94 17.36 -13.97
N HIS A 359 -22.79 17.92 -14.27
CA HIS A 359 -22.41 18.34 -15.62
C HIS A 359 -21.82 17.19 -16.45
N TYR A 360 -20.94 16.38 -15.84
CA TYR A 360 -20.31 15.23 -16.48
C TYR A 360 -19.78 14.22 -15.46
N GLY A 361 -19.45 13.02 -15.93
CA GLY A 361 -18.89 11.93 -15.13
C GLY A 361 -19.95 11.23 -14.28
N LEU A 362 -19.49 10.29 -13.46
CA LEU A 362 -20.36 9.51 -12.58
C LEU A 362 -20.01 9.72 -11.10
N GLN A 363 -18.74 9.54 -10.72
CA GLN A 363 -18.29 9.53 -9.32
C GLN A 363 -17.57 10.82 -8.95
N THR A 364 -18.05 11.49 -7.90
CA THR A 364 -17.44 12.69 -7.31
C THR A 364 -16.76 12.30 -6.01
N TYR A 365 -15.61 12.90 -5.68
CA TYR A 365 -14.91 12.66 -4.42
C TYR A 365 -14.88 13.92 -3.59
N PHE A 366 -15.38 13.83 -2.36
CA PHE A 366 -15.20 14.85 -1.34
C PHE A 366 -14.06 14.42 -0.41
N CYS A 367 -12.96 15.18 -0.42
CA CYS A 367 -11.81 14.97 0.46
C CYS A 367 -11.82 16.07 1.53
N PHE A 368 -11.37 15.74 2.74
CA PHE A 368 -11.37 16.66 3.88
C PHE A 368 -10.10 16.51 4.73
N ARG A 369 -9.69 17.61 5.37
CA ARG A 369 -8.59 17.68 6.34
C ARG A 369 -8.99 18.62 7.47
N SER A 370 -8.89 18.22 8.73
CA SER A 370 -9.22 19.11 9.84
C SER A 370 -8.09 20.11 10.14
N SER A 371 -8.42 21.25 10.72
CA SER A 371 -7.45 22.27 11.14
C SER A 371 -6.55 21.82 12.30
N ALA A 372 -6.93 20.77 13.03
CA ALA A 372 -6.12 20.18 14.09
C ALA A 372 -4.88 19.42 13.54
N GLU A 373 -4.83 19.16 12.23
CA GLU A 373 -3.82 18.33 11.56
C GLU A 373 -2.61 19.13 11.03
N GLY A 374 -2.39 20.36 11.50
CA GLY A 374 -1.37 21.27 10.97
C GLY A 374 -1.84 21.93 9.66
N GLY A 375 -1.61 23.22 9.55
CA GLY A 375 -2.20 24.05 8.49
C GLY A 375 -1.82 23.62 7.08
N ALA A 376 -2.78 23.75 6.15
CA ALA A 376 -2.54 23.60 4.72
C ALA A 376 -1.35 24.48 4.30
N GLN A 377 -0.23 23.85 3.92
CA GLN A 377 0.83 24.57 3.22
C GLN A 377 0.34 24.84 1.80
N GLY A 378 -0.15 26.05 1.57
CA GLY A 378 -0.39 26.56 0.22
C GLY A 378 -1.69 27.33 0.12
N GLY A 379 -1.60 28.55 -0.38
CA GLY A 379 -2.75 29.22 -0.98
C GLY A 379 -3.35 28.37 -2.12
N PRO A 380 -4.54 28.71 -2.61
CA PRO A 380 -5.27 27.90 -3.59
C PRO A 380 -4.37 27.48 -4.75
N ALA A 381 -4.14 26.16 -4.89
CA ALA A 381 -3.65 25.62 -6.14
C ALA A 381 -4.67 25.95 -7.24
N ALA A 382 -4.20 26.31 -8.43
CA ALA A 382 -5.09 26.61 -9.55
C ALA A 382 -6.03 25.41 -9.79
N ALA A 383 -7.32 25.68 -9.99
CA ALA A 383 -8.25 24.64 -10.40
C ALA A 383 -7.80 24.12 -11.77
N VAL A 384 -7.28 22.90 -11.79
CA VAL A 384 -6.89 22.24 -13.04
C VAL A 384 -7.97 21.20 -13.35
N PRO A 385 -8.81 21.41 -14.38
CA PRO A 385 -9.81 20.43 -14.77
C PRO A 385 -9.15 19.12 -15.15
N TYR A 386 -9.87 18.00 -15.00
CA TYR A 386 -9.36 16.66 -15.31
C TYR A 386 -8.72 16.59 -16.71
N CYS A 387 -9.33 17.25 -17.71
CA CYS A 387 -8.81 17.28 -19.09
C CYS A 387 -7.44 17.95 -19.25
N GLU A 388 -7.04 18.85 -18.35
CA GLU A 388 -5.73 19.52 -18.38
C GLU A 388 -4.63 18.66 -17.74
N VAL A 389 -5.02 17.68 -16.93
CA VAL A 389 -4.07 16.75 -16.31
C VAL A 389 -4.09 15.39 -16.95
N SER A 390 -5.18 14.96 -17.57
CA SER A 390 -5.37 13.65 -18.22
C SER A 390 -4.59 13.49 -19.54
N GLY A 391 -3.41 14.08 -19.65
CA GLY A 391 -2.53 13.95 -20.82
C GLY A 391 -2.07 12.51 -21.06
N TRP A 392 -2.15 11.65 -20.04
CA TRP A 392 -1.95 10.22 -20.22
C TRP A 392 -3.10 9.56 -20.96
N ALA A 393 -4.34 10.08 -20.93
CA ALA A 393 -5.51 9.48 -21.55
C ALA A 393 -5.43 9.52 -23.09
N ASP A 394 -6.09 8.57 -23.75
CA ASP A 394 -6.15 8.54 -25.22
C ASP A 394 -6.87 9.79 -25.76
N ALA A 395 -6.25 10.47 -26.72
CA ALA A 395 -6.76 11.73 -27.25
C ALA A 395 -8.09 11.59 -28.01
N GLN A 396 -8.47 10.37 -28.41
CA GLN A 396 -9.77 10.07 -29.03
C GLN A 396 -10.80 9.56 -28.01
N GLY A 397 -10.47 9.54 -26.71
CA GLY A 397 -11.37 9.08 -25.64
C GLY A 397 -11.60 7.57 -25.63
N ARG A 398 -10.66 6.79 -26.19
CA ARG A 398 -10.73 5.31 -26.19
C ARG A 398 -10.08 4.74 -24.93
N ILE A 399 -10.57 3.59 -24.48
CA ILE A 399 -9.98 2.83 -23.37
C ILE A 399 -8.93 1.87 -23.94
N ARG A 400 -7.69 1.97 -23.45
CA ARG A 400 -6.58 1.14 -23.91
C ARG A 400 -6.57 -0.20 -23.22
N VAL A 401 -6.34 -1.25 -24.00
CA VAL A 401 -6.30 -2.64 -23.53
C VAL A 401 -5.07 -3.39 -24.03
N LEU A 402 -4.64 -4.36 -23.24
CA LEU A 402 -3.69 -5.40 -23.63
C LEU A 402 -4.45 -6.69 -24.00
N PRO A 403 -3.91 -7.54 -24.89
CA PRO A 403 -4.44 -8.88 -25.10
C PRO A 403 -4.40 -9.67 -23.78
N GLY A 404 -5.51 -10.34 -23.45
CA GLY A 404 -5.60 -11.21 -22.29
C GLY A 404 -5.05 -12.61 -22.55
N PRO A 405 -4.95 -13.48 -21.52
CA PRO A 405 -4.41 -14.83 -21.67
C PRO A 405 -5.16 -15.69 -22.71
N GLU A 406 -6.48 -15.52 -22.81
CA GLU A 406 -7.30 -16.26 -23.76
C GLU A 406 -7.55 -15.50 -25.08
N TYR A 407 -6.83 -14.39 -25.34
CA TYR A 407 -6.97 -13.60 -26.56
C TYR A 407 -6.78 -14.42 -27.84
N GLY A 408 -5.81 -15.35 -27.84
CA GLY A 408 -5.51 -16.19 -29.00
C GLY A 408 -6.63 -17.15 -29.43
N TYR A 409 -7.68 -17.30 -28.60
CA TYR A 409 -8.85 -18.12 -28.91
C TYR A 409 -10.04 -17.30 -29.44
N LEU A 410 -9.90 -15.97 -29.52
CA LEU A 410 -10.95 -15.09 -30.04
C LEU A 410 -11.00 -15.19 -31.58
N GLU A 411 -12.18 -15.44 -32.12
CA GLU A 411 -12.44 -15.34 -33.56
C GLU A 411 -12.60 -13.85 -33.90
N GLU A 412 -11.88 -13.37 -34.91
CA GLU A 412 -11.97 -12.00 -35.41
C GLU A 412 -11.83 -10.90 -34.33
N PRO A 413 -10.72 -10.89 -33.56
CA PRO A 413 -10.50 -9.94 -32.46
C PRO A 413 -10.61 -8.47 -32.87
N GLN A 414 -10.34 -8.15 -34.14
CA GLN A 414 -10.47 -6.80 -34.71
C GLN A 414 -11.87 -6.20 -34.52
N LEU A 415 -12.92 -7.03 -34.50
CA LEU A 415 -14.30 -6.58 -34.32
C LEU A 415 -14.52 -5.91 -32.96
N PHE A 416 -13.73 -6.24 -31.94
CA PHE A 416 -13.81 -5.57 -30.64
C PHE A 416 -13.41 -4.09 -30.73
N PHE A 417 -12.50 -3.74 -31.63
CA PHE A 417 -11.94 -2.41 -31.78
C PHE A 417 -12.64 -1.56 -32.85
N GLU A 418 -13.17 -2.22 -33.89
CA GLU A 418 -13.90 -1.54 -34.98
C GLU A 418 -15.29 -1.07 -34.54
N ASN A 419 -15.91 -1.76 -33.56
CA ASN A 419 -17.27 -1.49 -33.11
C ASN A 419 -17.30 -0.58 -31.87
N SER A 420 -18.42 0.14 -31.73
CA SER A 420 -18.74 0.90 -30.52
C SER A 420 -19.48 0.00 -29.54
N TRP A 421 -19.00 -0.07 -28.31
CA TRP A 421 -19.68 -0.75 -27.22
C TRP A 421 -20.50 0.24 -26.41
N ARG A 422 -21.51 -0.24 -25.69
CA ARG A 422 -22.28 0.56 -24.75
C ARG A 422 -22.22 -0.05 -23.36
N THR A 423 -22.00 0.78 -22.35
CA THR A 423 -22.23 0.37 -20.96
C THR A 423 -23.72 0.06 -20.76
N THR A 424 -24.04 -0.89 -19.89
CA THR A 424 -25.44 -1.28 -19.63
C THR A 424 -25.85 -0.92 -18.21
N TYR A 425 -27.16 -0.98 -17.92
CA TYR A 425 -27.68 -0.83 -16.55
C TYR A 425 -27.27 -1.98 -15.61
N LYS A 426 -26.74 -3.09 -16.16
CA LYS A 426 -26.15 -4.19 -15.37
C LYS A 426 -24.67 -3.86 -15.09
N MET A 427 -24.43 -2.75 -14.41
CA MET A 427 -23.11 -2.34 -13.98
C MET A 427 -23.13 -1.89 -12.52
N ASP A 428 -22.05 -2.17 -11.82
CA ASP A 428 -21.80 -1.84 -10.42
C ASP A 428 -20.27 -1.74 -10.20
N LYS A 429 -19.82 -1.79 -8.94
CA LYS A 429 -18.38 -1.77 -8.62
C LYS A 429 -17.65 -3.09 -8.90
N VAL A 430 -18.38 -4.18 -9.17
CA VAL A 430 -17.84 -5.49 -9.56
C VAL A 430 -17.48 -5.47 -11.03
N GLY A 431 -18.34 -4.91 -11.89
CA GLY A 431 -18.05 -4.84 -13.32
C GLY A 431 -19.02 -4.03 -14.16
N ILE A 432 -18.58 -3.73 -15.38
CA ILE A 432 -19.37 -3.06 -16.43
C ILE A 432 -19.67 -4.06 -17.53
N ARG A 433 -20.93 -4.47 -17.65
CA ARG A 433 -21.37 -5.28 -18.80
C ARG A 433 -21.55 -4.41 -20.03
N LEU A 434 -20.97 -4.84 -21.14
CA LEU A 434 -21.04 -4.18 -22.43
C LEU A 434 -22.18 -4.76 -23.29
N ALA A 435 -22.79 -3.90 -24.10
CA ALA A 435 -23.71 -4.26 -25.17
C ALA A 435 -23.17 -3.74 -26.51
N GLY A 436 -23.31 -4.52 -27.56
CA GLY A 436 -22.81 -4.19 -28.89
C GLY A 436 -22.96 -5.37 -29.84
N GLU A 437 -22.84 -5.09 -31.13
CA GLU A 437 -22.76 -6.07 -32.20
C GLU A 437 -21.41 -5.90 -32.94
N PRO A 438 -20.87 -6.96 -33.55
CA PRO A 438 -21.36 -8.34 -33.51
C PRO A 438 -20.99 -9.05 -32.20
N ARG A 439 -21.69 -10.15 -31.89
CA ARG A 439 -21.27 -11.05 -30.81
C ARG A 439 -19.89 -11.64 -31.11
N LEU A 440 -18.94 -11.38 -30.22
CA LEU A 440 -17.62 -12.01 -30.27
C LEU A 440 -17.73 -13.50 -29.97
N LYS A 441 -16.92 -14.30 -30.67
CA LYS A 441 -16.85 -15.76 -30.48
C LYS A 441 -15.46 -16.13 -29.98
N CYS A 442 -15.42 -17.11 -29.07
CA CYS A 442 -14.18 -17.65 -28.52
C CYS A 442 -14.23 -19.17 -28.60
N GLY A 443 -13.13 -19.79 -29.06
CA GLY A 443 -13.01 -21.24 -29.18
C GLY A 443 -12.98 -22.00 -27.85
N ILE A 444 -12.92 -21.28 -26.72
CA ILE A 444 -12.98 -21.86 -25.37
C ILE A 444 -14.42 -21.78 -24.85
N VAL A 445 -15.02 -22.96 -24.66
CA VAL A 445 -16.39 -23.09 -24.13
C VAL A 445 -16.41 -23.28 -22.61
N ASN A 446 -15.44 -24.03 -22.07
CA ASN A 446 -15.29 -24.30 -20.63
C ASN A 446 -13.86 -23.99 -20.20
N MET A 447 -13.71 -23.24 -19.10
CA MET A 447 -12.42 -22.84 -18.55
C MET A 447 -12.35 -23.20 -17.07
N ILE A 448 -11.21 -23.72 -16.62
CA ILE A 448 -10.91 -23.81 -15.18
C ILE A 448 -10.85 -22.38 -14.65
N SER A 449 -11.43 -22.12 -13.47
CA SER A 449 -11.40 -20.78 -12.88
C SER A 449 -9.97 -20.29 -12.73
N GLY A 450 -9.68 -19.13 -13.32
CA GLY A 450 -8.38 -18.50 -13.28
C GLY A 450 -8.43 -17.15 -12.55
N ALA A 451 -7.28 -16.67 -12.10
CA ALA A 451 -7.17 -15.35 -11.48
C ALA A 451 -7.61 -14.25 -12.45
N VAL A 452 -8.24 -13.21 -11.90
CA VAL A 452 -8.67 -12.01 -12.65
C VAL A 452 -8.13 -10.74 -12.00
N ALA A 453 -7.86 -9.73 -12.83
CA ALA A 453 -7.29 -8.45 -12.42
C ALA A 453 -8.27 -7.30 -12.66
N ASP A 454 -7.93 -6.12 -12.12
CA ASP A 454 -8.64 -4.88 -12.44
C ASP A 454 -8.58 -4.68 -13.95
N GLY A 455 -9.73 -4.44 -14.55
CA GLY A 455 -9.83 -4.20 -15.98
C GLY A 455 -9.85 -5.46 -16.83
N THR A 456 -9.81 -6.66 -16.25
CA THR A 456 -9.98 -7.90 -17.01
C THR A 456 -11.32 -7.87 -17.74
N ILE A 457 -11.28 -8.03 -19.07
CA ILE A 457 -12.46 -8.13 -19.90
C ILE A 457 -12.73 -9.62 -20.13
N GLN A 458 -13.79 -10.13 -19.50
CA GLN A 458 -14.24 -11.50 -19.69
C GLN A 458 -15.30 -11.58 -20.77
N LEU A 459 -15.21 -12.58 -21.64
CA LEU A 459 -16.27 -12.91 -22.59
C LEU A 459 -17.25 -13.89 -21.95
N THR A 460 -18.39 -13.40 -21.47
CA THR A 460 -19.46 -14.28 -20.96
C THR A 460 -20.34 -14.78 -22.12
N PRO A 461 -21.19 -15.80 -21.91
CA PRO A 461 -22.10 -16.30 -22.95
C PRO A 461 -23.08 -15.24 -23.50
N GLU A 462 -23.35 -14.20 -22.71
CA GLU A 462 -24.26 -13.12 -23.09
C GLU A 462 -23.53 -11.98 -23.78
N SER A 463 -22.48 -11.44 -23.14
CA SER A 463 -21.72 -10.30 -23.63
C SER A 463 -20.42 -10.10 -22.85
N PRO A 464 -19.48 -9.28 -23.35
CA PRO A 464 -18.29 -8.92 -22.59
C PRO A 464 -18.63 -8.18 -21.28
N ILE A 465 -17.86 -8.46 -20.23
CA ILE A 465 -17.90 -7.73 -18.95
C ILE A 465 -16.49 -7.27 -18.57
N ILE A 466 -16.35 -6.00 -18.22
CA ILE A 466 -15.10 -5.44 -17.68
C ILE A 466 -15.16 -5.55 -16.17
N LEU A 467 -14.21 -6.24 -15.56
CA LEU A 467 -14.12 -6.37 -14.12
C LEU A 467 -13.46 -5.14 -13.49
N LEU A 468 -14.03 -4.69 -12.37
CA LEU A 468 -13.65 -3.49 -11.66
C LEU A 468 -13.05 -3.86 -10.28
N ARG A 469 -13.01 -2.90 -9.36
CA ARG A 469 -12.23 -2.99 -8.12
C ARG A 469 -12.86 -3.89 -7.05
N HIS A 470 -14.17 -4.10 -7.11
CA HIS A 470 -14.89 -4.99 -6.21
C HIS A 470 -15.13 -6.38 -6.84
N ARG A 471 -14.47 -6.69 -7.96
CA ARG A 471 -14.56 -7.99 -8.63
C ARG A 471 -14.21 -9.17 -7.72
N GLN A 472 -14.73 -10.33 -8.06
CA GLN A 472 -14.23 -11.62 -7.56
C GLN A 472 -12.74 -11.82 -7.89
N THR A 473 -12.03 -12.63 -7.10
CA THR A 473 -10.59 -12.87 -7.30
C THR A 473 -10.28 -13.88 -8.42
N THR A 474 -11.23 -14.78 -8.70
CA THR A 474 -11.14 -15.79 -9.77
C THR A 474 -12.39 -15.82 -10.63
N GLY A 475 -12.26 -16.12 -11.93
CA GLY A 475 -13.39 -16.24 -12.86
C GLY A 475 -13.25 -17.40 -13.83
N GLY A 476 -14.37 -17.98 -14.25
CA GLY A 476 -14.45 -19.13 -15.16
C GLY A 476 -14.76 -18.79 -16.63
N TYR A 477 -14.64 -17.51 -17.02
CA TYR A 477 -14.88 -17.07 -18.39
C TYR A 477 -13.59 -16.61 -19.08
N PRO A 478 -13.44 -16.82 -20.40
CA PRO A 478 -12.26 -16.40 -21.16
C PRO A 478 -11.91 -14.93 -20.94
N ARG A 479 -10.65 -14.64 -20.58
CA ARG A 479 -10.13 -13.29 -20.33
C ARG A 479 -9.48 -12.80 -21.63
N ILE A 480 -10.28 -12.13 -22.44
CA ILE A 480 -9.94 -11.79 -23.82
C ILE A 480 -9.05 -10.54 -23.90
N PHE A 481 -9.19 -9.61 -22.96
CA PHE A 481 -8.39 -8.39 -22.87
C PHE A 481 -8.19 -7.97 -21.41
N ASN A 482 -7.26 -7.05 -21.16
CA ASN A 482 -7.16 -6.34 -19.88
C ASN A 482 -6.99 -4.85 -20.11
N VAL A 483 -7.87 -4.02 -19.53
CA VAL A 483 -7.71 -2.56 -19.50
C VAL A 483 -6.42 -2.21 -18.76
N ILE A 484 -5.65 -1.27 -19.29
CA ILE A 484 -4.39 -0.87 -18.65
C ILE A 484 -4.64 -0.11 -17.35
N SER A 485 -3.71 -0.18 -16.41
CA SER A 485 -3.81 0.52 -15.11
C SER A 485 -3.93 2.04 -15.23
N ALA A 486 -3.42 2.62 -16.33
CA ALA A 486 -3.60 4.04 -16.61
C ALA A 486 -5.07 4.42 -16.84
N ASP A 487 -5.86 3.51 -17.42
CA ASP A 487 -7.21 3.79 -17.92
C ASP A 487 -8.32 3.25 -17.01
N ILE A 488 -8.01 2.37 -16.07
CA ILE A 488 -9.01 1.74 -15.21
C ILE A 488 -9.87 2.76 -14.46
N ASP A 489 -9.28 3.88 -14.00
CA ASP A 489 -10.00 4.93 -13.28
C ASP A 489 -11.02 5.66 -14.16
N LEU A 490 -10.79 5.72 -15.47
CA LEU A 490 -11.73 6.32 -16.42
C LEU A 490 -13.06 5.55 -16.43
N LEU A 491 -13.02 4.23 -16.23
CA LEU A 491 -14.22 3.39 -16.19
C LEU A 491 -15.14 3.76 -15.03
N GLY A 492 -14.60 4.26 -13.92
CA GLY A 492 -15.38 4.76 -12.79
C GLY A 492 -16.26 5.96 -13.12
N GLN A 493 -16.01 6.63 -14.25
CA GLN A 493 -16.76 7.81 -14.70
C GLN A 493 -17.83 7.52 -15.75
N TYR A 494 -17.94 6.28 -16.24
CA TYR A 494 -18.97 5.92 -17.21
C TYR A 494 -20.31 5.66 -16.54
N ALA A 495 -21.35 6.38 -16.97
CA ALA A 495 -22.74 6.11 -16.63
C ALA A 495 -23.32 4.99 -17.52
N PRO A 496 -24.47 4.40 -17.15
CA PRO A 496 -25.18 3.46 -18.03
C PRO A 496 -25.52 4.06 -19.40
N ASN A 497 -25.53 3.21 -20.43
CA ASN A 497 -25.86 3.55 -21.83
C ASN A 497 -24.92 4.58 -22.50
N GLN A 498 -23.68 4.68 -22.03
CA GLN A 498 -22.64 5.48 -22.67
C GLN A 498 -21.83 4.66 -23.67
N ALA A 499 -21.43 5.29 -24.78
CA ALA A 499 -20.57 4.67 -25.77
C ALA A 499 -19.14 4.54 -25.23
N VAL A 500 -18.53 3.38 -25.44
CA VAL A 500 -17.15 3.06 -25.06
C VAL A 500 -16.47 2.47 -26.28
N HIS A 501 -15.27 2.97 -26.56
CA HIS A 501 -14.42 2.49 -27.64
C HIS A 501 -13.10 2.00 -27.06
N PHE A 502 -12.52 0.99 -27.68
CA PHE A 502 -11.28 0.40 -27.22
C PHE A 502 -10.19 0.52 -28.26
N VAL A 503 -8.94 0.51 -27.81
CA VAL A 503 -7.77 0.40 -28.68
C VAL A 503 -6.75 -0.52 -28.02
N GLN A 504 -6.15 -1.40 -28.83
CA GLN A 504 -5.07 -2.25 -28.34
C GLN A 504 -3.76 -1.45 -28.28
N VAL A 505 -2.99 -1.66 -27.21
CA VAL A 505 -1.65 -1.11 -27.05
C VAL A 505 -0.64 -2.21 -26.77
N SER A 506 0.64 -1.89 -26.88
CA SER A 506 1.74 -2.75 -26.45
C SER A 506 1.97 -2.66 -24.92
N PRO A 507 2.61 -3.67 -24.31
CA PRO A 507 3.01 -3.61 -22.90
C PRO A 507 3.91 -2.41 -22.56
N ASP A 508 4.77 -1.98 -23.48
CA ASP A 508 5.68 -0.84 -23.27
C ASP A 508 4.93 0.49 -23.31
N GLU A 509 3.98 0.66 -24.24
CA GLU A 509 3.07 1.82 -24.22
C GLU A 509 2.22 1.84 -22.95
N ALA A 510 1.71 0.70 -22.49
CA ALA A 510 0.94 0.60 -21.25
C ALA A 510 1.74 1.06 -20.03
N ARG A 511 3.02 0.65 -19.92
CA ARG A 511 3.95 1.09 -18.87
C ARG A 511 4.23 2.59 -18.97
N GLU A 512 4.40 3.11 -20.17
CA GLU A 512 4.60 4.54 -20.40
C GLU A 512 3.39 5.36 -19.94
N PHE A 513 2.17 4.98 -20.32
CA PHE A 513 0.95 5.66 -19.87
C PHE A 513 0.76 5.57 -18.36
N ALA A 514 1.13 4.45 -17.73
CA ALA A 514 1.12 4.33 -16.27
C ALA A 514 2.09 5.34 -15.62
N ARG A 515 3.31 5.48 -16.14
CA ARG A 515 4.28 6.49 -15.67
C ARG A 515 3.77 7.92 -15.86
N GLN A 516 3.15 8.22 -17.00
CA GLN A 516 2.59 9.55 -17.28
C GLN A 516 1.45 9.90 -16.31
N LYS A 517 0.57 8.94 -16.01
CA LYS A 517 -0.51 9.14 -15.03
C LYS A 517 0.04 9.44 -13.63
N GLU A 518 1.03 8.67 -13.19
CA GLU A 518 1.69 8.92 -11.89
C GLU A 518 2.40 10.28 -11.86
N ALA A 519 3.11 10.64 -12.94
CA ALA A 519 3.76 11.96 -13.03
C ALA A 519 2.74 13.11 -12.95
N ALA A 520 1.56 12.93 -13.55
CA ALA A 520 0.50 13.94 -13.56
C ALA A 520 -0.25 14.08 -12.22
N LEU A 521 -0.11 13.13 -11.29
CA LEU A 521 -0.56 13.29 -9.90
C LEU A 521 0.32 14.26 -9.11
N GLY A 522 1.62 14.32 -9.42
CA GLY A 522 2.60 15.15 -8.72
C GLY A 522 2.87 16.52 -9.34
N ALA A 523 2.38 16.79 -10.56
CA ALA A 523 2.64 18.06 -11.24
C ALA A 523 1.79 19.21 -10.65
N PRO A 524 2.40 20.26 -10.06
CA PRO A 524 1.68 21.50 -9.79
C PRO A 524 1.28 22.10 -11.14
N GLY A 525 -0.02 22.36 -11.33
CA GLY A 525 -0.55 22.87 -12.60
C GLY A 525 0.18 24.14 -13.06
N SER A 526 1.03 24.03 -14.08
CA SER A 526 1.66 25.19 -14.70
C SER A 526 0.66 25.84 -15.65
N CYS A 527 0.01 26.91 -15.20
CA CYS A 527 -0.87 27.70 -16.05
C CYS A 527 -0.01 28.53 -17.04
N ARG A 528 0.05 28.11 -18.31
CA ARG A 528 0.29 29.05 -19.42
C ARG A 528 -1.09 29.49 -19.90
N ALA A 529 -1.46 30.73 -19.60
CA ALA A 529 -2.65 31.35 -20.18
C ALA A 529 -2.64 31.20 -21.71
N PRO A 530 -3.78 30.86 -22.35
CA PRO A 530 -3.84 30.81 -23.80
C PRO A 530 -3.56 32.21 -24.34
N GLY A 531 -2.44 32.35 -25.06
CA GLY A 531 -2.04 33.59 -25.69
C GLY A 531 -3.18 34.12 -26.54
N GLY A 532 -3.74 35.26 -26.12
CA GLY A 532 -4.74 35.98 -26.88
C GLY A 532 -4.20 36.28 -28.28
N LYS A 533 -4.81 35.68 -29.30
CA LYS A 533 -4.64 36.12 -30.68
C LYS A 533 -5.09 37.58 -30.74
N LYS A 534 -4.12 38.51 -30.77
CA LYS A 534 -4.35 39.88 -31.21
C LYS A 534 -4.92 39.83 -32.63
N ARG A 535 -6.25 39.96 -32.74
CA ARG A 535 -6.90 40.37 -34.00
C ARG A 535 -6.31 41.73 -34.38
N LYS A 536 -5.44 41.73 -35.40
CA LYS A 536 -5.09 42.97 -36.11
C LYS A 536 -6.37 43.47 -36.78
N ARG A 537 -6.81 44.67 -36.39
CA ARG A 537 -7.74 45.48 -37.16
C ARG A 537 -7.15 45.71 -38.56
N ARG A 538 -7.86 45.27 -39.59
CA ARG A 538 -8.13 46.03 -40.81
C ARG A 538 -9.48 45.59 -41.34
#